data_AF-A0A843HWP7-F1
#
_entry.id   AF-A0A843HWP7-F1
#
_cell.length_a   1.000
_cell.length_b   1.000
_cell.length_c   1.000
_cell.angle_alpha   90.00
_cell.angle_beta   90.00
_cell.angle_gamma   90.00
#
_symmetry.space_group_name_H-M   'P 1'
#
loop_
_entity.id
_entity.type
_entity.pdbx_description
1 polymer ?
#
loop_
_entity_poly.entity_id
_entity_poly.type
_entity_poly.pdbx_seq_one_letter_code
_entity_poly.pdbx_strand_id
1 'polypeptide(L)' 'MKGIIKKIDRINFGLMSPEQIREMSVVKIERPDTYDEDGYPIESGLMDSRL' A
#
# COMPACT_ATOMS: atom_id res chain seq x y z
N MET A 1 -5.65 -31.60 -10.36
CA MET A 1 -4.77 -30.80 -11.24
C MET A 1 -3.53 -30.42 -10.44
N LYS A 2 -2.34 -30.88 -10.83
CA LYS A 2 -1.09 -30.52 -10.15
C LYS A 2 -0.74 -29.09 -10.60
N GLY A 3 -0.84 -28.12 -9.69
CA GLY A 3 -0.57 -26.71 -10.01
C GLY A 3 0.87 -26.54 -10.50
N ILE A 4 1.06 -25.79 -11.59
CA ILE A 4 2.40 -25.44 -12.08
C ILE A 4 2.98 -24.38 -11.12
N ILE A 5 4.08 -24.72 -10.46
CA ILE A 5 4.84 -23.75 -9.66
C ILE A 5 5.68 -22.92 -10.63
N LYS A 6 5.34 -21.64 -10.79
CA LYS A 6 6.12 -20.70 -11.59
C LYS A 6 7.42 -20.32 -10.85
N LYS A 7 8.50 -20.12 -11.60
CA LYS A 7 9.77 -19.57 -11.11
C LYS A 7 9.97 -18.16 -11.64
N ILE A 8 10.59 -17.29 -10.85
CA ILE A 8 10.98 -15.94 -11.29
C ILE A 8 12.21 -16.08 -12.21
N ASP A 9 12.10 -15.57 -13.44
CA ASP A 9 13.17 -15.61 -14.45
C ASP A 9 14.10 -14.38 -14.34
N ARG A 10 13.52 -13.19 -14.16
CA ARG A 10 14.26 -11.92 -13.97
C ARG A 10 13.44 -10.89 -13.19
N ILE A 11 14.13 -9.85 -12.73
CA ILE A 11 13.54 -8.64 -12.14
C ILE A 11 13.95 -7.45 -13.00
N ASN A 12 12.97 -6.65 -13.42
CA ASN A 12 13.22 -5.44 -14.19
C ASN A 12 13.09 -4.23 -13.26
N PHE A 13 14.16 -3.47 -13.11
CA PHE A 13 14.15 -2.21 -12.35
C PHE A 13 13.68 -1.06 -13.24
N GLY A 14 13.02 -0.09 -12.62
CA GLY A 14 12.52 1.09 -13.31
C GLY A 14 12.05 2.14 -12.31
N LEU A 15 11.58 3.26 -12.82
CA LEU A 15 10.93 4.30 -12.03
C LEU A 15 9.42 4.09 -12.04
N MET A 16 8.76 4.45 -10.94
CA MET A 16 7.30 4.45 -10.87
C MET A 16 6.77 5.80 -11.29
N SER A 17 5.77 5.81 -12.19
CA SER A 17 5.06 7.03 -12.51
C SER A 17 4.12 7.42 -11.36
N PRO A 18 3.79 8.72 -11.23
CA PRO A 18 2.80 9.17 -10.27
C PRO A 18 1.44 8.43 -10.42
N GLU A 19 1.05 8.09 -11.64
CA GLU A 19 -0.18 7.34 -11.95
C GLU A 19 -0.11 5.92 -11.36
N GLN A 20 1.01 5.21 -11.58
CA GLN A 20 1.20 3.87 -11.02
C GLN A 20 1.13 3.87 -9.50
N ILE A 21 1.75 4.87 -8.84
CA ILE A 21 1.68 5.01 -7.37
C ILE A 21 0.24 5.19 -6.90
N ARG A 22 -0.55 6.00 -7.61
CA ARG A 22 -1.97 6.24 -7.28
C ARG A 22 -2.85 5.02 -7.51
N GLU A 23 -2.64 4.27 -8.59
CA GLU A 23 -3.43 3.08 -8.92
C GLU A 23 -3.18 1.91 -7.95
N MET A 24 -1.94 1.75 -7.47
CA MET A 24 -1.62 0.72 -6.47
C MET A 24 -2.02 1.11 -5.05
N SER A 25 -2.21 2.41 -4.78
CA SER A 25 -2.48 2.92 -3.44
C SER A 25 -3.87 2.49 -2.96
N VAL A 26 -3.95 2.01 -1.72
CA VAL A 26 -5.21 1.63 -1.07
C VAL A 26 -5.89 2.83 -0.40
N VAL A 27 -5.09 3.78 0.10
CA VAL A 27 -5.57 4.99 0.78
C VAL A 27 -4.63 6.17 0.54
N LYS A 28 -5.22 7.36 0.41
CA LYS A 28 -4.50 8.63 0.44
C LYS A 28 -4.36 9.10 1.89
N ILE A 29 -3.13 9.30 2.34
CA ILE A 29 -2.83 9.87 3.64
C ILE A 29 -3.00 11.39 3.56
N GLU A 30 -3.87 11.94 4.39
CA GLU A 30 -4.14 13.38 4.47
C GLU A 30 -3.71 13.96 5.82
N ARG A 31 -3.61 13.11 6.85
CA ARG A 31 -3.25 13.50 8.21
C ARG A 31 -1.91 12.85 8.60
N PRO A 32 -0.99 13.60 9.23
CA PRO A 32 0.29 13.04 9.66
C PRO A 32 0.18 12.23 10.96
N ASP A 33 -0.96 12.29 11.65
CA ASP A 33 -1.19 11.64 12.94
C ASP A 33 -1.46 10.13 12.78
N THR A 34 -1.20 9.36 13.84
CA THR A 34 -1.38 7.89 13.87
C THR A 34 -2.69 7.49 14.54
N TYR A 35 -2.89 7.90 15.79
CA TYR A 35 -4.03 7.54 16.64
C TYR A 35 -4.70 8.78 17.23
N ASP A 36 -5.99 8.66 17.56
CA ASP A 36 -6.74 9.68 18.28
C ASP A 36 -6.49 9.62 19.81
N GLU A 37 -7.21 10.47 20.56
CA GLU A 37 -7.08 10.59 22.02
C GLU A 37 -7.47 9.30 22.77
N ASP A 38 -8.31 8.46 22.15
CA ASP A 38 -8.77 7.19 22.69
C ASP A 38 -7.90 6.00 22.23
N GLY A 39 -6.90 6.27 21.38
CA GLY A 39 -5.96 5.28 20.85
C GLY A 39 -6.45 4.52 19.62
N TYR A 40 -7.52 4.97 18.97
CA TYR A 40 -7.98 4.37 17.71
C TYR A 40 -7.24 4.95 16.51
N PRO A 41 -6.98 4.15 15.46
CA PRO A 41 -6.32 4.67 14.27
C PRO A 41 -7.16 5.75 13.59
N ILE A 42 -6.51 6.84 13.18
CA ILE A 42 -7.18 7.95 12.51
C ILE A 42 -7.43 7.59 11.04
N GLU A 43 -8.66 7.80 10.57
CA GLU A 43 -9.02 7.67 9.15
C GLU A 43 -8.18 8.62 8.27
N SER A 44 -7.65 8.11 7.17
CA SER A 44 -6.69 8.80 6.30
C SER A 44 -5.43 9.31 7.03
N GLY A 45 -5.14 8.75 8.20
CA GLY A 45 -3.90 8.91 8.96
C GLY A 45 -2.89 7.82 8.64
N LEU A 46 -1.71 7.89 9.26
CA LEU A 46 -0.61 6.95 9.00
C LEU A 46 -0.92 5.49 9.38
N MET A 47 -1.90 5.28 10.26
CA MET A 47 -2.35 3.96 10.71
C MET A 47 -3.76 3.62 10.19
N ASP A 48 -4.21 4.22 9.07
CA ASP A 48 -5.51 3.92 8.48
C ASP A 48 -5.73 2.40 8.35
N SER A 49 -6.87 1.92 8.83
CA SER A 49 -7.17 0.49 8.96
C SER A 49 -7.32 -0.27 7.64
N ARG A 50 -7.32 0.44 6.51
CA ARG A 50 -7.31 -0.15 5.16
C ARG A 50 -5.90 -0.52 4.68
N LEU A 51 -4.84 0.00 5.31
CA LEU A 51 -3.44 -0.36 5.04
C LEU A 51 -3.13 -1.76 5.58
#